data_AF-G3J0W8-F1
#
_entry.id   AF-G3J0W8-F1
#
_cell.length_a   1.000
_cell.length_b   1.000
_cell.length_c   1.000
_cell.angle_alpha   90.00
_cell.angle_beta   90.00
_cell.angle_gamma   90.00
#
_symmetry.space_group_name_H-M   'P 1'
#
loop_
_entity.id
_entity.type
_entity.pdbx_description
1 polymer ?
#
loop_
_entity_poly.entity_id
_entity_poly.type
_entity_poly.pdbx_seq_one_letter_code
_entity_poly.pdbx_strand_id
1 'polypeptide(L)'
;MSQTLIGIIIGGVLSGLGTWLTIGIQHKRWILENKITRLSTKREKLEIAYEKTLINLNEGMKNNDYSSNMMSDIEILFPENVSKTFEELMSKEERSEQELREFYYRIALAMKTSLKNIDDQIDSLIL
;
A
#
# COMPACT_ATOMS: atom_id res chain seq x y z
N MET A 1 -42.37 42.32 18.10
CA MET A 1 -42.71 41.02 17.47
C MET A 1 -41.89 40.73 16.21
N SER A 2 -41.71 41.68 15.28
CA SER A 2 -40.90 41.50 14.05
C SER A 2 -39.43 41.10 14.32
N GLN A 3 -38.75 41.73 15.29
CA GLN A 3 -37.35 41.42 15.61
C GLN A 3 -37.14 40.00 16.16
N THR A 4 -38.09 39.47 16.94
CA THR A 4 -38.04 38.10 17.48
C THR A 4 -38.20 37.06 16.37
N LEU A 5 -39.09 37.31 15.40
CA LEU A 5 -39.31 36.42 14.26
C LEU A 5 -38.08 36.37 13.33
N ILE A 6 -37.45 37.52 13.09
CA ILE A 6 -36.20 37.63 12.31
C ILE A 6 -35.05 36.89 13.02
N GLY A 7 -34.95 37.01 14.35
CA GLY A 7 -33.94 36.30 15.15
C GLY A 7 -34.09 34.77 15.08
N ILE A 8 -35.31 34.25 15.09
CA ILE A 8 -35.58 32.80 14.97
C ILE A 8 -35.25 32.29 13.57
N ILE A 9 -35.59 33.05 12.51
CA ILE A 9 -35.28 32.68 11.13
C ILE A 9 -33.76 32.68 10.91
N ILE A 10 -33.04 33.71 11.37
CA ILE A 10 -31.58 33.78 11.27
C ILE A 10 -30.93 32.66 12.09
N GLY A 11 -31.41 32.39 13.31
CA GLY A 11 -30.90 31.31 14.15
C GLY A 11 -31.12 29.91 13.54
N GLY A 12 -32.28 29.67 12.93
CA GLY A 12 -32.59 28.41 12.24
C GLY A 12 -31.80 28.20 10.95
N VAL A 13 -31.55 29.27 10.19
CA VAL A 13 -30.73 29.22 8.98
C VAL A 13 -29.25 29.01 9.31
N LEU A 14 -28.73 29.71 10.33
CA LEU A 14 -27.34 29.55 10.78
C LEU A 14 -27.07 28.17 11.39
N SER A 15 -28.01 27.62 12.17
CA SER A 15 -27.88 26.28 12.72
C SER A 15 -27.92 25.22 11.61
N GLY A 16 -28.83 25.36 10.64
CA GLY A 16 -28.88 24.50 9.47
C GLY A 16 -27.58 24.53 8.67
N LEU A 17 -27.10 25.72 8.29
CA LEU A 17 -25.85 25.87 7.54
C LEU A 17 -24.64 25.31 8.30
N GLY A 18 -24.57 25.52 9.61
CA GLY A 18 -23.51 24.97 10.47
C GLY A 18 -23.49 23.44 10.47
N THR A 19 -24.65 22.80 10.54
CA THR A 19 -24.78 21.34 10.48
C THR A 19 -24.33 20.78 9.13
N TRP A 20 -24.78 21.38 8.02
CA TRP A 20 -24.38 20.94 6.67
C TRP A 20 -22.88 21.11 6.41
N LEU A 21 -22.29 22.23 6.82
CA LEU A 21 -20.84 22.46 6.72
C LEU A 21 -20.05 21.44 7.54
N THR A 22 -20.49 21.16 8.76
CA THR A 22 -19.84 20.19 9.64
C THR A 22 -19.89 18.78 9.05
N ILE A 23 -21.05 18.36 8.53
CA ILE A 23 -21.21 17.05 7.86
C ILE A 23 -20.28 16.96 6.65
N GLY A 24 -20.19 18.01 5.83
CA GLY A 24 -19.32 18.03 4.66
C GLY A 24 -17.84 17.87 5.02
N ILE A 25 -17.37 18.57 6.06
CA ILE A 25 -15.99 18.47 6.55
C ILE A 25 -15.72 17.08 7.12
N GLN A 26 -16.62 16.56 7.95
CA GLN A 26 -16.50 15.22 8.53
C GLN A 26 -16.46 14.14 7.45
N HIS A 27 -17.30 14.23 6.42
CA HIS A 27 -17.32 13.27 5.34
C HIS A 27 -16.00 13.28 4.54
N LYS A 28 -15.47 14.46 4.21
CA LYS A 28 -14.17 14.58 3.54
C LYS A 28 -13.04 13.99 4.38
N ARG A 29 -13.02 14.30 5.68
CA ARG A 29 -12.05 13.74 6.62
C ARG A 29 -12.15 12.22 6.68
N TRP A 30 -13.36 11.67 6.77
CA TRP A 30 -13.61 10.24 6.79
C TRP A 30 -13.13 9.52 5.52
N ILE A 31 -13.36 10.11 4.33
CA ILE A 31 -12.84 9.55 3.06
C ILE A 31 -11.30 9.49 3.09
N LEU A 32 -10.66 10.56 3.56
CA LEU A 32 -9.21 10.66 3.63
C LEU A 32 -8.64 9.64 4.64
N GLU A 33 -9.20 9.58 5.85
CA GLU A 33 -8.82 8.61 6.88
C GLU A 33 -8.97 7.18 6.37
N ASN A 34 -10.10 6.82 5.74
CA ASN A 34 -10.29 5.50 5.15
C ASN A 34 -9.28 5.16 4.06
N LYS A 35 -8.91 6.15 3.23
CA LYS A 35 -7.92 5.95 2.18
C LYS A 35 -6.54 5.67 2.78
N ILE A 36 -6.15 6.43 3.81
CA ILE A 36 -4.92 6.21 4.56
C ILE A 36 -4.94 4.82 5.21
N THR A 37 -6.00 4.48 5.95
CA THR A 37 -6.13 3.16 6.59
C THR A 37 -6.00 2.02 5.57
N ARG A 38 -6.66 2.13 4.41
CA ARG A 38 -6.56 1.12 3.34
C ARG A 38 -5.12 0.97 2.83
N LEU A 39 -4.40 2.07 2.64
CA LEU A 39 -3.01 2.05 2.19
C LEU A 39 -2.08 1.48 3.26
N SER A 40 -2.23 1.89 4.52
CA SER A 40 -1.45 1.37 5.65
C SER A 40 -1.65 -0.13 5.83
N THR A 41 -2.90 -0.62 5.80
CA THR A 41 -3.18 -2.06 5.85
C THR A 41 -2.60 -2.81 4.65
N LYS A 42 -2.61 -2.22 3.45
CA LYS A 42 -1.99 -2.82 2.28
C LYS A 42 -0.46 -2.91 2.44
N ARG A 43 0.19 -1.85 2.93
CA ARG A 43 1.63 -1.81 3.20
C ARG A 43 2.03 -2.90 4.18
N GLU A 44 1.32 -3.00 5.31
CA GLU A 44 1.57 -4.01 6.34
C GLU A 44 1.43 -5.44 5.79
N LYS A 45 0.34 -5.72 5.06
CA LYS A 45 0.14 -7.04 4.44
C LYS A 45 1.25 -7.41 3.45
N LEU A 46 1.70 -6.45 2.65
CA LEU A 46 2.80 -6.66 1.71
C LEU A 46 4.13 -6.87 2.43
N GLU A 47 4.43 -6.11 3.49
CA GLU A 47 5.66 -6.28 4.25
C GLU A 47 5.76 -7.67 4.87
N ILE A 48 4.70 -8.15 5.51
CA ILE A 48 4.63 -9.51 6.07
C ILE A 48 4.83 -10.56 4.98
N ALA A 49 4.18 -10.39 3.83
CA ALA A 49 4.31 -11.32 2.71
C ALA A 49 5.74 -11.30 2.13
N TYR A 50 6.36 -10.12 2.01
CA TYR A 50 7.74 -9.97 1.52
C TYR A 50 8.75 -10.62 2.45
N GLU A 51 8.62 -10.45 3.77
CA GLU A 51 9.53 -11.09 4.73
C GLU A 51 9.48 -12.61 4.61
N LYS A 52 8.27 -13.17 4.55
CA LYS A 52 8.09 -14.62 4.37
C LYS A 52 8.65 -15.10 3.02
N THR A 53 8.37 -14.38 1.95
CA THR A 53 8.84 -14.75 0.61
C THR A 53 10.35 -14.62 0.48
N LEU A 54 11.00 -13.62 1.09
CA LEU A 54 12.46 -13.48 1.04
C LEU A 54 13.18 -14.63 1.74
N ILE A 55 12.65 -15.13 2.86
CA ILE A 55 13.19 -16.31 3.54
C ILE A 55 13.12 -17.52 2.61
N ASN A 56 11.94 -17.79 2.05
CA ASN A 56 11.74 -18.90 1.11
C ASN A 56 12.56 -18.76 -0.16
N LEU A 57 12.76 -17.53 -0.65
CA LEU A 57 13.54 -17.24 -1.85
C LEU A 57 15.02 -17.58 -1.64
N ASN A 58 15.58 -17.22 -0.49
CA ASN A 58 16.97 -17.56 -0.16
C ASN A 58 17.18 -19.08 -0.08
N GLU A 59 16.23 -19.81 0.50
CA GLU A 59 16.26 -21.28 0.52
C GLU A 59 16.12 -21.87 -0.89
N GLY A 60 15.17 -21.34 -1.68
CA GLY A 60 14.94 -21.78 -3.06
C GLY A 60 16.12 -21.51 -3.98
N MET A 61 16.83 -20.40 -3.81
CA MET A 61 18.06 -20.12 -4.56
C MET A 61 19.21 -21.08 -4.21
N LYS A 62 19.30 -21.54 -2.95
CA LYS A 62 20.36 -22.47 -2.52
C LYS A 62 20.09 -23.90 -2.95
N ASN A 63 18.83 -24.32 -2.88
CA ASN A 63 18.42 -25.72 -3.13
C ASN A 63 17.82 -25.93 -4.52
N ASN A 64 17.66 -24.86 -5.30
CA ASN A 64 16.91 -24.83 -6.56
C ASN A 64 15.47 -25.37 -6.42
N ASP A 65 14.85 -25.12 -5.27
CA ASP A 65 13.49 -25.59 -4.94
C ASP A 65 12.61 -24.40 -4.56
N TYR A 66 11.81 -23.94 -5.53
CA TYR A 66 10.93 -22.79 -5.37
C TYR A 66 9.51 -23.29 -5.08
N SER A 67 9.02 -23.03 -3.87
CA SER A 67 7.67 -23.46 -3.49
C SER A 67 6.60 -22.83 -4.39
N SER A 68 5.58 -23.60 -4.76
CA SER A 68 4.46 -23.14 -5.58
C SER A 68 3.73 -21.94 -4.96
N ASN A 69 3.60 -21.91 -3.63
CA ASN A 69 3.02 -20.79 -2.91
C ASN A 69 3.83 -19.50 -3.12
N MET A 70 5.15 -19.57 -3.01
CA MET A 70 6.03 -18.42 -3.22
C MET A 70 5.95 -17.91 -4.67
N MET A 71 5.97 -18.82 -5.65
CA MET A 71 5.83 -18.45 -7.06
C MET A 71 4.48 -17.77 -7.33
N SER A 72 3.39 -18.34 -6.82
CA SER A 72 2.04 -17.77 -6.90
C SER A 72 1.96 -16.37 -6.26
N ASP A 73 2.56 -16.20 -5.08
CA ASP A 73 2.57 -14.90 -4.39
C ASP A 73 3.30 -13.84 -5.23
N ILE A 74 4.45 -14.20 -5.81
CA ILE A 74 5.24 -13.30 -6.65
C ILE A 74 4.51 -12.94 -7.96
N GLU A 75 3.90 -13.92 -8.62
CA GLU A 75 3.24 -13.70 -9.91
C GLU A 75 1.90 -12.96 -9.80
N ILE A 76 1.14 -13.19 -8.71
CA ILE A 76 -0.25 -12.70 -8.61
C ILE A 76 -0.39 -11.54 -7.62
N LEU A 77 0.21 -11.67 -6.43
CA LEU A 77 -0.03 -10.72 -5.34
C LEU A 77 0.96 -9.55 -5.37
N PHE A 78 2.17 -9.80 -5.84
CA PHE A 78 3.22 -8.79 -5.78
C PHE A 78 3.15 -7.81 -6.93
N PRO A 79 3.63 -6.57 -6.72
CA PRO A 79 3.72 -5.58 -7.77
C PRO A 79 4.60 -6.06 -8.94
N GLU A 80 4.26 -5.61 -10.14
CA GLU A 80 4.88 -6.03 -11.41
C GLU A 80 6.40 -5.87 -11.45
N ASN A 81 6.96 -4.89 -10.74
CA ASN A 81 8.42 -4.72 -10.68
C ASN A 81 9.11 -5.88 -9.93
N VAL A 82 8.44 -6.48 -8.94
CA VAL A 82 8.94 -7.64 -8.22
C VAL A 82 8.85 -8.89 -9.08
N SER A 83 7.69 -9.12 -9.72
CA SER A 83 7.48 -10.28 -10.58
C SER A 83 8.46 -10.30 -11.75
N LYS A 84 8.65 -9.18 -12.45
CA LYS A 84 9.64 -9.07 -13.55
C LYS A 84 11.06 -9.41 -13.11
N THR A 85 11.48 -8.90 -11.95
CA THR A 85 12.83 -9.19 -11.43
C THR A 85 13.00 -10.68 -11.09
N PHE A 86 11.94 -11.33 -10.63
CA PHE A 86 11.91 -12.77 -10.37
C PHE A 86 11.86 -13.61 -11.65
N GLU A 87 11.09 -13.21 -12.66
CA GLU A 87 11.07 -13.85 -13.98
C GLU A 87 12.46 -13.81 -14.64
N GLU A 88 13.17 -12.69 -14.54
CA GLU A 88 14.56 -12.57 -15.01
C GLU A 88 15.47 -13.60 -14.33
N LEU A 89 15.34 -13.77 -13.00
CA LEU A 89 16.07 -14.81 -12.27
C LEU A 89 15.73 -16.21 -12.81
N MET A 90 14.45 -16.51 -13.02
CA MET A 90 14.00 -17.84 -13.47
C MET A 90 14.40 -18.15 -14.92
N SER A 91 14.56 -17.12 -15.75
CA SER A 91 14.92 -17.26 -17.16
C SER A 91 16.37 -17.71 -17.41
N LYS A 92 17.26 -17.59 -16.41
CA LYS A 92 18.65 -18.04 -16.52
C LYS A 92 18.79 -19.51 -16.10
N GLU A 93 19.30 -20.36 -17.00
CA GLU A 93 19.51 -21.80 -16.72
C GLU A 93 20.70 -22.06 -15.79
N GLU A 94 21.84 -21.38 -16.00
CA GLU A 94 23.02 -21.47 -15.15
C GLU A 94 23.32 -20.14 -14.48
N ARG A 95 23.65 -20.17 -13.18
CA ARG A 95 23.83 -18.98 -12.35
C ARG A 95 25.00 -19.19 -11.40
N SER A 96 25.91 -18.24 -11.38
CA SER A 96 26.94 -18.18 -10.33
C SER A 96 26.32 -17.78 -8.99
N GLU A 97 27.00 -18.12 -7.88
CA GLU A 97 26.59 -17.68 -6.54
C GLU A 97 26.55 -16.16 -6.42
N GLN A 98 27.42 -15.45 -7.15
CA GLN A 98 27.42 -14.00 -7.22
C GLN A 98 26.15 -13.47 -7.88
N GLU A 99 25.75 -14.02 -9.03
CA GLU A 99 24.51 -13.63 -9.71
C GLU A 99 23.27 -13.91 -8.85
N LEU A 100 23.22 -15.05 -8.15
CA LEU A 100 22.13 -15.35 -7.23
C LEU A 100 21.99 -14.30 -6.13
N ARG A 101 23.11 -13.88 -5.51
CA ARG A 101 23.11 -12.80 -4.52
C ARG A 101 22.64 -11.47 -5.12
N GLU A 102 23.06 -11.18 -6.34
CA GLU A 102 22.68 -9.96 -7.03
C GLU A 102 21.17 -9.93 -7.33
N PHE A 103 20.60 -11.05 -7.82
CA PHE A 103 19.16 -11.18 -8.01
C PHE A 103 18.38 -11.11 -6.70
N TYR A 104 18.86 -11.77 -5.65
CA TYR A 104 18.25 -11.68 -4.32
C TYR A 104 18.15 -10.21 -3.86
N TYR A 105 19.24 -9.47 -3.99
CA TYR A 105 19.27 -8.05 -3.67
C TYR A 105 18.33 -7.23 -4.53
N ARG A 106 18.30 -7.46 -5.86
CA ARG A 106 17.40 -6.75 -6.78
C ARG A 106 15.93 -6.99 -6.46
N ILE A 107 15.55 -8.23 -6.13
CA ILE A 107 14.18 -8.58 -5.73
C ILE A 107 13.83 -7.89 -4.40
N ALA A 108 14.71 -7.98 -3.40
CA ALA A 108 14.50 -7.31 -2.11
C ALA A 108 14.39 -5.78 -2.26
N LEU A 109 15.19 -5.19 -3.15
CA LEU A 109 15.12 -3.77 -3.48
C LEU A 109 13.76 -3.43 -4.12
N ALA A 110 13.32 -4.21 -5.12
CA ALA A 110 12.04 -4.01 -5.78
C ALA A 110 10.85 -4.08 -4.79
N MET A 111 10.90 -5.00 -3.82
CA MET A 111 9.93 -5.11 -2.73
C MET A 111 9.97 -3.88 -1.81
N LYS A 112 11.15 -3.41 -1.39
CA LYS A 112 11.24 -2.23 -0.52
C LYS A 112 10.85 -0.94 -1.26
N THR A 113 11.17 -0.81 -2.54
CA THR A 113 10.70 0.30 -3.38
C THR A 113 9.18 0.31 -3.51
N SER A 114 8.53 -0.85 -3.62
CA SER A 114 7.07 -0.89 -3.70
C SER A 114 6.40 -0.46 -2.38
N LEU A 115 6.97 -0.81 -1.22
CA LEU A 115 6.52 -0.31 0.07
C LEU A 115 6.70 1.20 0.17
N LYS A 116 7.88 1.71 -0.23
CA LYS A 116 8.15 3.15 -0.26
C LYS A 116 7.14 3.90 -1.12
N ASN A 117 6.76 3.36 -2.28
CA ASN A 117 5.74 3.99 -3.13
C ASN A 117 4.36 4.07 -2.46
N ILE A 118 4.06 3.17 -1.50
CA ILE A 118 2.84 3.26 -0.69
C ILE A 118 3.01 4.31 0.40
N ASP A 119 4.17 4.38 1.05
CA ASP A 119 4.47 5.39 2.06
C ASP A 119 4.41 6.81 1.45
N ASP A 120 5.02 7.02 0.27
CA ASP A 120 4.96 8.28 -0.47
C ASP A 120 3.50 8.65 -0.86
N GLN A 121 2.66 7.65 -1.17
CA GLN A 121 1.22 7.88 -1.41
C GLN A 121 0.48 8.29 -0.13
N ILE A 122 0.81 7.71 1.03
CA ILE A 122 0.23 8.10 2.31
C ILE A 122 0.64 9.54 2.66
N ASP A 123 1.91 9.87 2.52
CA ASP A 123 2.44 11.20 2.81
C ASP A 123 1.77 12.27 1.93
N SER A 124 1.52 11.96 0.65
CA SER A 124 0.80 12.86 -0.27
C SER A 124 -0.69 13.10 0.08
N LEU A 125 -1.27 12.31 1.00
CA LEU A 125 -2.64 12.51 1.50
C LEU A 125 -2.67 13.29 2.81
N ILE A 126 -1.53 13.41 3.49
CA ILE A 126 -1.39 14.12 4.76
C ILE A 126 -0.89 15.54 4.54
N LEU A 127 0.03 15.72 3.58
CA LEU A 127 0.60 17.01 3.14
C LEU A 127 -0.30 17.73 2.13
#